data_AF-A0A6D2II18-F1
#
_entry.id   AF-A0A6D2II18-F1
#
_cell.length_a   1.000
_cell.length_b   1.000
_cell.length_c   1.000
_cell.angle_alpha   90.00
_cell.angle_beta   90.00
_cell.angle_gamma   90.00
#
_symmetry.space_group_name_H-M   'P 1'
#
loop_
_entity.id
_entity.type
_entity.pdbx_description
1 polymer ?
#
loop_
_entity_poly.entity_id
_entity_poly.type
_entity_poly.pdbx_seq_one_letter_code
_entity_poly.pdbx_strand_id
1 'polypeptide(L)'
;MQKYEGVKEGPKPNDIIQLMRIEHRCKISYDLAWEAHEFAVNYVRGIPEESYAKNTKSIRGFYKAMRRVIVIDGTFLKNKYKGTLLVATALDGNSNLYPLAFGVVDSENDLSWEWFLRQLHVVIEDDYDMAFISDRNLSIGRLLPIVYQRATHGICIHHLLNNVISYLHGKGVAALVAKASKAYKIADFQTMMTDIVKNRPDVGKYLVKADVRKWARCLFVGYRYDVRTTNPAESLNSALRSPREFPVIPLLDSIREMLTRWFFKRRTLSSKHTHLLTVAVEKKITRRTEKGKAFTVQQVDATRFVLGGDIYECVVDLAKRTCTCAKFDLQKIPCRHAIPEIFAIGKQPHEFTDELWKTELWRVGYEEAVNPIGVPEDAWSVSQVVDEEIVSCPESRRAAGRRRKRQFESVEDKIRSQQRKTHKCSRCDNPGHNRATCDMPI
;
A
#
# COMPACT_ATOMS: atom_id res chain seq x y z
N MET A 1 44.46 -22.32 4.75
CA MET A 1 43.38 -21.42 5.18
C MET A 1 43.60 -20.02 4.58
N GLN A 2 43.67 -19.92 3.24
CA GLN A 2 44.07 -18.70 2.51
C GLN A 2 43.52 -18.63 1.07
N LYS A 3 42.54 -19.46 0.70
CA LYS A 3 42.18 -19.66 -0.72
C LYS A 3 41.30 -18.54 -1.30
N TYR A 4 40.71 -17.70 -0.46
CA TYR A 4 39.74 -16.67 -0.85
C TYR A 4 40.00 -15.31 -0.16
N GLU A 5 41.17 -15.13 0.46
CA GLU A 5 41.58 -13.83 1.00
C GLU A 5 41.74 -12.83 -0.16
N GLY A 6 40.93 -11.77 -0.20
CA GLY A 6 40.98 -10.73 -1.24
C GLY A 6 40.23 -11.03 -2.55
N VAL A 7 39.47 -12.13 -2.64
CA VAL A 7 38.66 -12.44 -3.85
C VAL A 7 37.26 -11.83 -3.73
N LYS A 8 36.87 -10.98 -4.70
CA LYS A 8 35.62 -10.18 -4.66
C LYS A 8 34.33 -10.98 -4.88
N GLU A 9 34.40 -12.13 -5.52
CA GLU A 9 33.27 -13.06 -5.70
C GLU A 9 33.62 -14.36 -4.97
N GLY A 10 32.77 -14.76 -4.02
CA GLY A 10 32.92 -16.02 -3.30
C GLY A 10 32.84 -17.26 -4.23
N PRO A 11 33.10 -18.47 -3.70
CA PRO A 11 32.99 -19.70 -4.48
C PRO A 11 31.59 -19.89 -5.05
N LYS A 12 31.46 -20.31 -6.31
CA LYS A 12 30.14 -20.56 -6.92
C LYS A 12 29.42 -21.69 -6.18
N PRO A 13 28.07 -21.78 -6.23
CA PRO A 13 27.32 -22.83 -5.55
C PRO A 13 27.84 -24.25 -5.83
N ASN A 14 28.24 -24.55 -7.07
CA ASN A 14 28.82 -25.85 -7.42
C ASN A 14 30.19 -26.10 -6.76
N ASP A 15 30.99 -25.04 -6.58
CA ASP A 15 32.27 -25.12 -5.88
C ASP A 15 32.04 -25.31 -4.38
N ILE A 16 31.00 -24.69 -3.81
CA ILE A 16 30.58 -24.90 -2.41
C ILE A 16 30.13 -26.35 -2.20
N ILE A 17 29.36 -26.93 -3.13
CA ILE A 17 28.97 -28.35 -3.08
C ILE A 17 30.22 -29.25 -3.09
N GLN A 18 31.21 -28.94 -3.94
CA GLN A 18 32.46 -29.70 -3.99
C GLN A 18 33.30 -29.54 -2.73
N LEU A 19 33.42 -28.33 -2.19
CA LEU A 19 34.13 -28.04 -0.94
C LEU A 19 33.52 -28.81 0.23
N MET A 20 32.19 -28.75 0.39
CA MET A 20 31.49 -29.49 1.45
C MET A 20 31.67 -31.01 1.31
N ARG A 21 31.74 -31.51 0.07
CA ARG A 21 31.97 -32.93 -0.19
C ARG A 21 33.41 -33.36 0.09
N ILE A 22 34.40 -32.54 -0.24
CA ILE A 22 35.83 -32.88 -0.11
C ILE A 22 36.32 -32.64 1.32
N GLU A 23 36.03 -31.48 1.89
CA GLU A 23 36.60 -31.03 3.16
C GLU A 23 35.75 -31.49 4.36
N HIS A 24 34.41 -31.51 4.20
CA HIS A 24 33.48 -31.82 5.28
C HIS A 24 32.76 -33.15 5.09
N ARG A 25 33.04 -33.88 3.99
CA ARG A 25 32.39 -35.16 3.63
C ARG A 25 30.85 -35.12 3.67
N CYS A 26 30.28 -33.94 3.47
CA CYS A 26 28.84 -33.69 3.52
C CYS A 26 28.31 -33.40 2.11
N LYS A 27 27.18 -34.00 1.76
CA LYS A 27 26.52 -33.76 0.47
C LYS A 27 25.37 -32.78 0.70
N ILE A 28 25.48 -31.60 0.09
CA ILE A 28 24.45 -30.57 0.14
C ILE A 28 23.81 -30.39 -1.25
N SER A 29 22.55 -29.94 -1.27
CA SER A 29 21.83 -29.59 -2.50
C SER A 29 22.35 -28.28 -3.10
N TYR A 30 22.09 -28.07 -4.39
CA TYR A 30 22.38 -26.80 -5.05
C TYR A 30 21.69 -25.61 -4.39
N ASP A 31 20.41 -25.76 -4.01
CA ASP A 31 19.63 -24.67 -3.39
C ASP A 31 20.24 -24.25 -2.05
N LEU A 32 20.59 -25.20 -1.18
CA LEU A 32 21.30 -24.92 0.07
C LEU A 32 22.68 -24.28 -0.14
N ALA A 33 23.42 -24.70 -1.17
CA ALA A 33 24.71 -24.09 -1.51
C ALA A 33 24.56 -22.66 -2.04
N TRP A 34 23.51 -22.40 -2.82
CA TRP A 34 23.13 -21.07 -3.30
C TRP A 34 22.71 -20.18 -2.12
N GLU A 35 21.85 -20.65 -1.23
CA GLU A 35 21.42 -19.93 -0.03
C GLU A 35 22.61 -19.57 0.87
N ALA A 36 23.54 -20.51 1.08
CA ALA A 36 24.75 -20.27 1.86
C ALA A 36 25.69 -19.24 1.19
N HIS A 37 25.83 -19.28 -0.13
CA HIS A 37 26.56 -18.28 -0.90
C HIS A 37 25.94 -16.89 -0.74
N GLU A 38 24.63 -16.77 -0.98
CA GLU A 38 23.90 -15.51 -0.84
C GLU A 38 24.00 -14.97 0.58
N PHE A 39 23.87 -15.83 1.60
CA PHE A 39 24.03 -15.45 3.00
C PHE A 39 25.44 -14.90 3.28
N ALA A 40 26.50 -15.57 2.82
CA ALA A 40 27.88 -15.14 3.04
C ALA A 40 28.21 -13.82 2.31
N VAL A 41 27.72 -13.65 1.07
CA VAL A 41 27.86 -12.39 0.31
C VAL A 41 27.14 -11.25 1.02
N ASN A 42 25.92 -11.49 1.51
CA ASN A 42 25.17 -10.52 2.29
C ASN A 42 25.84 -10.21 3.64
N TYR A 43 26.44 -11.20 4.31
CA TYR A 43 27.20 -11.01 5.55
C TYR A 43 28.36 -10.02 5.38
N VAL A 44 29.13 -10.15 4.32
CA VAL A 44 30.29 -9.27 4.05
C VAL A 44 29.87 -7.87 3.63
N ARG A 45 28.77 -7.74 2.86
CA ARG A 45 28.23 -6.45 2.38
C ARG A 45 27.38 -5.70 3.41
N GLY A 46 27.18 -6.29 4.58
CA GLY A 46 26.17 -5.88 5.54
C GLY A 46 24.85 -6.58 5.25
N ILE A 47 24.39 -7.37 6.22
CA ILE A 47 23.23 -8.22 6.01
C ILE A 47 21.99 -7.33 5.87
N PRO A 48 21.17 -7.49 4.80
CA PRO A 48 19.88 -6.81 4.73
C PRO A 48 19.05 -7.03 5.99
N GLU A 49 19.07 -8.22 6.58
CA GLU A 49 18.49 -8.49 7.90
C GLU A 49 19.00 -7.57 9.00
N GLU A 50 20.29 -7.25 9.07
CA GLU A 50 20.85 -6.32 10.05
C GLU A 50 20.50 -4.86 9.73
N SER A 51 20.44 -4.49 8.45
CA SER A 51 20.04 -3.17 7.98
C SER A 51 18.54 -2.90 8.20
N TYR A 52 17.70 -3.89 7.93
CA TYR A 52 16.27 -3.87 8.27
C TYR A 52 16.02 -4.12 9.76
N ALA A 53 16.92 -4.80 10.48
CA ALA A 53 16.90 -4.87 11.94
C ALA A 53 17.22 -3.51 12.58
N LYS A 54 17.99 -2.64 11.92
CA LYS A 54 18.09 -1.22 12.34
C LYS A 54 16.76 -0.46 12.10
N ASN A 55 15.91 -0.91 11.17
CA ASN A 55 14.51 -0.51 11.01
C ASN A 55 13.51 -1.29 11.91
N THR A 56 14.00 -2.06 12.91
CA THR A 56 13.19 -2.83 13.88
C THR A 56 12.02 -2.05 14.47
N LYS A 57 12.17 -0.74 14.61
CA LYS A 57 11.17 0.16 15.20
C LYS A 57 9.86 0.15 14.43
N SER A 58 9.94 0.34 13.11
CA SER A 58 8.77 0.30 12.22
C SER A 58 8.19 -1.10 12.12
N ILE A 59 9.03 -2.13 12.02
CA ILE A 59 8.57 -3.52 11.90
C ILE A 59 7.84 -3.98 13.17
N ARG A 60 8.38 -3.69 14.37
CA ARG A 60 7.70 -4.00 15.64
C ARG A 60 6.38 -3.24 15.78
N GLY A 61 6.36 -1.95 15.41
CA GLY A 61 5.13 -1.17 15.38
C GLY A 61 4.09 -1.73 14.39
N PHE A 62 4.54 -2.29 13.26
CA PHE A 62 3.68 -2.98 12.30
C PHE A 62 2.96 -4.17 12.92
N TYR A 63 3.71 -5.09 13.54
CA TYR A 63 3.12 -6.28 14.17
C TYR A 63 2.19 -5.97 15.33
N LYS A 64 2.49 -4.91 16.11
CA LYS A 64 1.69 -4.55 17.27
C LYS A 64 0.44 -3.75 16.92
N ALA A 65 0.52 -2.83 15.95
CA ALA A 65 -0.45 -1.73 15.87
C ALA A 65 -0.96 -1.37 14.47
N MET A 66 -0.37 -1.91 13.40
CA MET A 66 -0.76 -1.54 12.05
C MET A 66 -1.79 -2.52 11.49
N ARG A 67 -2.60 -2.03 10.55
CA ARG A 67 -3.40 -2.92 9.71
C ARG A 67 -2.44 -3.76 8.87
N ARG A 68 -2.66 -5.07 8.81
CA ARG A 68 -1.87 -6.03 8.02
C ARG A 68 -2.14 -5.92 6.51
N VAL A 69 -2.17 -4.68 6.02
CA VAL A 69 -2.33 -4.33 4.61
C VAL A 69 -1.12 -3.53 4.18
N ILE A 70 -0.26 -4.16 3.39
CA ILE A 70 0.97 -3.56 2.88
C ILE A 70 0.72 -3.06 1.47
N VAL A 71 1.01 -1.79 1.24
CA VAL A 71 0.97 -1.18 -0.08
C VAL A 71 2.38 -1.06 -0.61
N ILE A 72 2.63 -1.67 -1.77
CA ILE A 72 3.92 -1.61 -2.46
C ILE A 72 3.80 -0.83 -3.76
N ASP A 73 4.84 -0.06 -4.09
CA ASP A 73 4.93 0.71 -5.33
C ASP A 73 6.39 0.97 -5.69
N GLY A 74 6.63 1.22 -6.97
CA GLY A 74 7.92 1.62 -7.51
C GLY A 74 7.88 3.04 -8.04
N THR A 75 8.98 3.78 -7.90
CA THR A 75 9.08 5.10 -8.51
C THR A 75 10.48 5.41 -8.98
N PHE A 76 10.60 6.05 -10.15
CA PHE A 76 11.90 6.38 -10.71
C PHE A 76 12.68 7.38 -9.84
N LEU A 77 13.97 7.09 -9.69
CA LEU A 77 14.97 8.06 -9.24
C LEU A 77 15.25 9.07 -10.36
N LYS A 78 15.56 10.30 -9.97
CA LYS A 78 15.74 11.43 -10.90
C LYS A 78 17.17 11.93 -10.99
N ASN A 79 18.07 11.35 -10.20
CA ASN A 79 19.48 11.66 -10.23
C ASN A 79 20.13 11.19 -11.55
N LYS A 80 21.40 11.56 -11.78
CA LYS A 80 22.14 11.22 -13.01
C LYS A 80 22.33 9.71 -13.22
N TYR A 81 22.28 8.93 -12.14
CA TYR A 81 22.48 7.47 -12.15
C TYR A 81 21.18 6.70 -12.44
N LYS A 82 20.02 7.39 -12.41
CA LYS A 82 18.69 6.80 -12.57
C LYS A 82 18.46 5.68 -11.55
N GLY A 83 17.67 4.66 -11.90
CA GLY A 83 17.22 3.62 -10.98
C GLY A 83 15.77 3.80 -10.56
N THR A 84 15.32 2.88 -9.72
CA THR A 84 13.98 2.86 -9.13
C THR A 84 14.10 2.76 -7.61
N LEU A 85 13.31 3.57 -6.91
CA LEU A 85 13.03 3.42 -5.50
C LEU A 85 11.75 2.59 -5.34
N LEU A 86 11.88 1.40 -4.76
CA LEU A 86 10.78 0.56 -4.32
C LEU A 86 10.42 0.92 -2.89
N VAL A 87 9.13 0.97 -2.59
CA VAL A 87 8.63 1.31 -1.26
C VAL A 87 7.56 0.33 -0.81
N ALA A 88 7.58 -0.01 0.48
CA ALA A 88 6.49 -0.71 1.17
C ALA A 88 5.98 0.15 2.32
N THR A 89 4.66 0.33 2.42
CA THR A 89 4.02 1.15 3.44
C THR A 89 2.70 0.56 3.89
N ALA A 90 2.43 0.56 5.18
CA ALA A 90 1.14 0.22 5.76
C ALA A 90 0.34 1.49 6.11
N LEU A 91 -0.79 1.31 6.77
CA LEU A 91 -1.54 2.41 7.35
C LEU A 91 -1.86 2.14 8.83
N ASP A 92 -1.65 3.15 9.66
CA ASP A 92 -2.05 3.09 11.07
C ASP A 92 -3.58 3.16 11.25
N GLY A 93 -4.04 2.99 12.49
CA GLY A 93 -5.44 3.11 12.88
C GLY A 93 -6.05 4.49 12.62
N ASN A 94 -5.24 5.54 12.44
CA ASN A 94 -5.71 6.87 12.05
C ASN A 94 -5.64 7.10 10.52
N SER A 95 -5.29 6.07 9.74
CA SER A 95 -5.07 6.14 8.29
C SER A 95 -3.94 7.05 7.84
N ASN A 96 -2.92 7.24 8.67
CA ASN A 96 -1.64 7.82 8.26
C ASN A 96 -0.72 6.76 7.63
N LEU A 97 0.14 7.19 6.71
CA LEU A 97 1.14 6.33 6.04
C LEU A 97 2.16 5.79 7.02
N TYR A 98 2.39 4.49 7.09
CA TYR A 98 3.39 3.90 7.96
C TYR A 98 4.46 3.19 7.13
N PRO A 99 5.56 3.86 6.73
CA PRO A 99 6.56 3.25 5.88
C PRO A 99 7.25 2.07 6.59
N LEU A 100 7.44 0.97 5.85
CA LEU A 100 8.01 -0.28 6.35
C LEU A 100 9.40 -0.53 5.79
N ALA A 101 9.55 -0.41 4.47
CA ALA A 101 10.78 -0.74 3.76
C ALA A 101 10.99 0.14 2.52
N PHE A 102 12.26 0.31 2.15
CA PHE A 102 12.72 1.06 0.99
C PHE A 102 13.82 0.24 0.30
N GLY A 103 13.76 0.13 -1.03
CA GLY A 103 14.77 -0.57 -1.83
C GLY A 103 15.21 0.29 -3.01
N VAL A 104 16.51 0.42 -3.24
CA VAL A 104 17.06 1.08 -4.44
C VAL A 104 17.52 0.00 -5.41
N VAL A 105 16.94 -0.02 -6.60
CA VAL A 105 17.21 -1.00 -7.65
C VAL A 105 17.53 -0.30 -8.97
N ASP A 106 18.11 -1.05 -9.90
CA ASP A 106 18.47 -0.58 -11.24
C ASP A 106 17.23 -0.24 -12.10
N SER A 107 16.18 -1.04 -12.01
CA SER A 107 14.94 -0.91 -12.79
C SER A 107 13.79 -1.74 -12.20
N GLU A 108 12.56 -1.44 -12.62
CA GLU A 108 11.39 -2.29 -12.30
C GLU A 108 11.38 -3.51 -13.22
N ASN A 109 12.03 -4.57 -12.76
CA ASN A 109 12.06 -5.87 -13.43
C ASN A 109 11.77 -7.00 -12.44
N ASP A 110 11.73 -8.22 -12.95
CA ASP A 110 11.40 -9.41 -12.15
C ASP A 110 12.44 -9.66 -11.04
N LEU A 111 13.73 -9.53 -11.33
CA LEU A 111 14.81 -9.73 -10.35
C LEU A 111 14.73 -8.69 -9.21
N SER A 112 14.48 -7.43 -9.55
CA SER A 112 14.36 -6.34 -8.58
C SER A 112 13.18 -6.53 -7.63
N TRP A 113 12.01 -6.92 -8.16
CA TRP A 113 10.83 -7.20 -7.34
C TRP A 113 10.98 -8.47 -6.53
N GLU A 114 11.59 -9.52 -7.09
CA GLU A 114 11.86 -10.76 -6.36
C GLU A 114 12.80 -10.49 -5.18
N TRP A 115 13.92 -9.79 -5.43
CA TRP A 115 14.85 -9.40 -4.38
C TRP A 115 14.13 -8.59 -3.31
N PHE A 116 13.40 -7.53 -3.67
CA PHE A 116 12.72 -6.68 -2.69
C PHE A 116 11.67 -7.44 -1.86
N LEU A 117 10.88 -8.31 -2.49
CA LEU A 117 9.89 -9.12 -1.78
C LEU A 117 10.55 -10.14 -0.84
N ARG A 118 11.65 -10.77 -1.26
CA ARG A 118 12.41 -11.69 -0.40
C ARG A 118 13.00 -10.95 0.80
N GLN A 119 13.60 -9.77 0.58
CA GLN A 119 14.10 -8.95 1.68
C GLN A 119 12.99 -8.51 2.64
N LEU A 120 11.82 -8.16 2.10
CA LEU A 120 10.65 -7.83 2.92
C LEU A 120 10.18 -9.06 3.72
N HIS A 121 10.21 -10.26 3.13
CA HIS A 121 9.79 -11.50 3.77
C HIS A 121 10.66 -11.86 4.97
N VAL A 122 11.95 -11.51 4.95
CA VAL A 122 12.82 -11.78 6.10
C VAL A 122 12.39 -11.00 7.35
N VAL A 123 11.82 -9.81 7.19
CA VAL A 123 11.39 -8.96 8.32
C VAL A 123 9.89 -8.90 8.53
N ILE A 124 9.12 -9.29 7.54
CA ILE A 124 7.66 -9.40 7.59
C ILE A 124 7.27 -10.80 7.12
N GLU A 125 7.03 -11.66 8.09
CA GLU A 125 6.53 -13.03 7.93
C GLU A 125 5.19 -13.09 7.16
N ASP A 126 5.04 -14.13 6.35
CA ASP A 126 3.83 -14.41 5.59
C ASP A 126 2.69 -14.97 6.47
N ASP A 127 1.47 -14.46 6.26
CA ASP A 127 0.30 -14.74 7.11
C ASP A 127 -1.00 -14.68 6.29
N TYR A 128 -1.99 -15.49 6.67
CA TYR A 128 -3.31 -15.53 6.03
C TYR A 128 -4.12 -14.25 6.24
N ASP A 129 -3.87 -13.53 7.34
CA ASP A 129 -4.53 -12.26 7.63
C ASP A 129 -3.81 -11.06 7.00
N MET A 130 -2.77 -11.30 6.19
CA MET A 130 -2.03 -10.26 5.48
C MET A 130 -2.56 -10.04 4.07
N ALA A 131 -2.61 -8.77 3.66
CA ALA A 131 -2.96 -8.38 2.30
C ALA A 131 -1.90 -7.44 1.71
N PHE A 132 -1.57 -7.67 0.44
CA PHE A 132 -0.74 -6.76 -0.34
C PHE A 132 -1.59 -6.01 -1.36
N ILE A 133 -1.42 -4.69 -1.46
CA ILE A 133 -2.03 -3.86 -2.49
C ILE A 133 -0.93 -3.28 -3.37
N SER A 134 -0.95 -3.60 -4.66
CA SER A 134 0.02 -3.08 -5.61
C SER A 134 -0.66 -2.46 -6.81
N ASP A 135 0.14 -1.85 -7.69
CA ASP A 135 -0.29 -1.50 -9.02
C ASP A 135 -0.52 -2.78 -9.88
N ARG A 136 -0.61 -2.61 -11.19
CA ARG A 136 -0.83 -3.71 -12.15
C ARG A 136 0.47 -4.20 -12.79
N ASN A 137 1.63 -3.98 -12.16
CA ASN A 137 2.90 -4.49 -12.66
C ASN A 137 2.87 -6.03 -12.73
N LEU A 138 3.28 -6.58 -13.88
CA LEU A 138 3.24 -8.02 -14.16
C LEU A 138 4.23 -8.80 -13.27
N SER A 139 5.39 -8.21 -12.99
CA SER A 139 6.42 -8.80 -12.12
C SER A 139 5.88 -9.05 -10.72
N ILE A 140 5.22 -8.05 -10.13
CA ILE A 140 4.60 -8.17 -8.80
C ILE A 140 3.52 -9.26 -8.82
N GLY A 141 2.63 -9.24 -9.82
CA GLY A 141 1.55 -10.21 -9.92
C GLY A 141 2.02 -11.66 -10.05
N ARG A 142 3.23 -11.89 -10.55
CA ARG A 142 3.85 -13.20 -10.70
C ARG A 142 4.65 -13.62 -9.46
N LEU A 143 5.43 -12.71 -8.88
CA LEU A 143 6.41 -13.03 -7.84
C LEU A 143 5.82 -12.99 -6.43
N LEU A 144 4.85 -12.12 -6.18
CA LEU A 144 4.20 -12.02 -4.87
C LEU A 144 3.64 -13.36 -4.38
N PRO A 145 2.84 -14.12 -5.17
CA PRO A 145 2.34 -15.43 -4.70
C PRO A 145 3.42 -16.51 -4.57
N ILE A 146 4.64 -16.29 -5.10
CA ILE A 146 5.76 -17.21 -4.93
C ILE A 146 6.43 -16.96 -3.56
N VAL A 147 6.64 -15.69 -3.21
CA VAL A 147 7.31 -15.28 -1.97
C VAL A 147 6.36 -15.27 -0.77
N TYR A 148 5.14 -14.78 -0.95
CA TYR A 148 4.07 -14.70 0.05
C TYR A 148 2.90 -15.58 -0.41
N GLN A 149 2.90 -16.83 0.02
CA GLN A 149 1.94 -17.85 -0.42
C GLN A 149 0.60 -17.76 0.34
N ARG A 150 0.61 -17.21 1.55
CA ARG A 150 -0.56 -17.09 2.44
C ARG A 150 -1.24 -15.72 2.29
N ALA A 151 -0.47 -14.65 2.09
CA ALA A 151 -1.01 -13.31 1.96
C ALA A 151 -1.87 -13.15 0.69
N THR A 152 -2.94 -12.36 0.80
CA THR A 152 -3.81 -12.09 -0.35
C THR A 152 -3.36 -10.87 -1.16
N HIS A 153 -3.37 -11.01 -2.48
CA HIS A 153 -2.98 -9.93 -3.40
C HIS A 153 -4.19 -9.17 -3.93
N GLY A 154 -4.24 -7.87 -3.64
CA GLY A 154 -5.17 -6.92 -4.23
C GLY A 154 -4.51 -6.01 -5.26
N ILE A 155 -5.24 -5.70 -6.33
CA ILE A 155 -4.79 -4.77 -7.37
C ILE A 155 -5.43 -3.40 -7.19
N CYS A 156 -4.66 -2.36 -7.50
CA CYS A 156 -5.12 -0.98 -7.44
C CYS A 156 -6.27 -0.72 -8.43
N ILE A 157 -7.42 -0.29 -7.91
CA ILE A 157 -8.59 0.02 -8.75
C ILE A 157 -8.34 1.20 -9.69
N HIS A 158 -7.49 2.16 -9.29
CA HIS A 158 -7.15 3.29 -10.14
C HIS A 158 -6.41 2.83 -11.40
N HIS A 159 -5.41 1.97 -11.24
CA HIS A 159 -4.67 1.36 -12.36
C HIS A 159 -5.57 0.47 -13.23
N LEU A 160 -6.47 -0.30 -12.61
CA LEU A 160 -7.44 -1.10 -13.35
C LEU A 160 -8.38 -0.23 -14.22
N LEU A 161 -8.91 0.86 -13.66
CA LEU A 161 -9.78 1.80 -14.38
C LEU A 161 -9.03 2.53 -15.49
N ASN A 162 -7.77 2.93 -15.25
CA ASN A 162 -6.94 3.55 -16.28
C ASN A 162 -6.74 2.60 -17.47
N ASN A 163 -6.55 1.30 -17.22
CA ASN A 163 -6.44 0.32 -18.30
C ASN A 163 -7.75 0.18 -19.08
N VAL A 164 -8.90 0.13 -18.40
CA VAL A 164 -10.22 0.10 -19.04
C VAL A 164 -10.45 1.34 -19.92
N ILE A 165 -10.06 2.52 -19.44
CA ILE A 165 -10.25 3.78 -20.18
C ILE A 165 -9.27 3.88 -21.35
N SER A 166 -8.01 3.51 -21.14
CA SER A 166 -6.93 3.79 -22.10
C SER A 166 -6.79 2.71 -23.16
N TYR A 167 -6.90 1.43 -22.79
CA TYR A 167 -6.69 0.31 -23.71
C TYR A 167 -7.99 -0.24 -24.29
N LEU A 168 -9.09 -0.20 -23.53
CA LEU A 168 -10.39 -0.72 -24.00
C LEU A 168 -11.35 0.41 -24.43
N HIS A 169 -10.92 1.67 -24.35
CA HIS A 169 -11.77 2.83 -24.62
C HIS A 169 -13.11 2.78 -23.89
N GLY A 170 -13.13 2.16 -22.70
CA GLY A 170 -14.34 1.84 -21.92
C GLY A 170 -14.89 3.01 -21.10
N LYS A 171 -14.74 4.25 -21.58
CA LYS A 171 -15.13 5.46 -20.82
C LYS A 171 -16.59 5.42 -20.33
N GLY A 172 -17.51 4.91 -21.15
CA GLY A 172 -18.94 4.80 -20.81
C GLY A 172 -19.25 3.85 -19.64
N VAL A 173 -18.40 2.84 -19.39
CA VAL A 173 -18.61 1.85 -18.31
C VAL A 173 -17.68 2.05 -17.12
N ALA A 174 -16.65 2.90 -17.23
CA ALA A 174 -15.65 3.10 -16.18
C ALA A 174 -16.26 3.54 -14.82
N ALA A 175 -17.30 4.37 -14.84
CA ALA A 175 -18.02 4.77 -13.63
C ALA A 175 -18.75 3.59 -12.98
N LEU A 176 -19.30 2.68 -13.79
CA LEU A 176 -19.98 1.48 -13.32
C LEU A 176 -18.98 0.47 -12.74
N VAL A 177 -17.83 0.29 -13.38
CA VAL A 177 -16.70 -0.51 -12.84
C VAL A 177 -16.24 0.06 -11.49
N ALA A 178 -16.11 1.38 -11.38
CA ALA A 178 -15.75 2.04 -10.13
C ALA A 178 -16.79 1.80 -9.03
N LYS A 179 -18.10 1.81 -9.36
CA LYS A 179 -19.18 1.47 -8.43
C LYS A 179 -19.13 -0.01 -8.03
N ALA A 180 -18.95 -0.93 -8.98
CA ALA A 180 -18.82 -2.37 -8.72
C ALA A 180 -17.67 -2.65 -7.75
N SER A 181 -16.52 -1.99 -7.93
CA SER A 181 -15.36 -2.14 -7.03
C SER A 181 -15.63 -1.70 -5.59
N LYS A 182 -16.64 -0.83 -5.38
CA LYS A 182 -17.06 -0.27 -4.09
C LYS A 182 -18.23 -1.03 -3.48
N ALA A 183 -18.82 -1.99 -4.18
CA ALA A 183 -19.94 -2.76 -3.66
C ALA A 183 -19.54 -3.47 -2.36
N TYR A 184 -20.42 -3.36 -1.36
CA TYR A 184 -20.28 -4.10 -0.10
C TYR A 184 -20.96 -5.47 -0.19
N LYS A 185 -22.09 -5.54 -0.90
CA LYS A 185 -22.81 -6.79 -1.13
C LYS A 185 -22.41 -7.43 -2.45
N ILE A 186 -22.40 -8.77 -2.46
CA ILE A 186 -22.14 -9.57 -3.67
C ILE A 186 -23.29 -9.40 -4.67
N ALA A 187 -24.54 -9.32 -4.22
CA ALA A 187 -25.69 -9.09 -5.10
C ALA A 187 -25.57 -7.77 -5.89
N ASP A 188 -25.26 -6.67 -5.21
CA ASP A 188 -25.05 -5.36 -5.86
C ASP A 188 -23.92 -5.45 -6.90
N PHE A 189 -22.83 -6.14 -6.55
CA PHE A 189 -21.70 -6.37 -7.46
C PHE A 189 -22.11 -7.17 -8.69
N GLN A 190 -22.85 -8.27 -8.51
CA GLN A 190 -23.32 -9.12 -9.61
C GLN A 190 -24.21 -8.35 -10.58
N THR A 191 -25.17 -7.56 -10.07
CA THR A 191 -26.01 -6.70 -10.91
C THR A 191 -25.16 -5.74 -11.74
N MET A 192 -24.22 -5.03 -11.11
CA MET A 192 -23.34 -4.11 -11.83
C MET A 192 -22.43 -4.84 -12.84
N MET A 193 -21.94 -6.04 -12.52
CA MET A 193 -21.14 -6.85 -13.45
C MET A 193 -21.96 -7.31 -14.66
N THR A 194 -23.20 -7.74 -14.46
CA THR A 194 -24.13 -8.09 -15.55
C THR A 194 -24.36 -6.90 -16.47
N ASP A 195 -24.59 -5.71 -15.90
CA ASP A 195 -24.73 -4.48 -16.69
C ASP A 195 -23.45 -4.11 -17.46
N ILE A 196 -22.27 -4.30 -16.86
CA ILE A 196 -20.99 -4.08 -17.55
C ILE A 196 -20.84 -5.05 -18.72
N VAL A 197 -21.11 -6.34 -18.52
CA VAL A 197 -20.99 -7.37 -19.56
C VAL A 197 -21.99 -7.13 -20.68
N LYS A 198 -23.23 -6.74 -20.35
CA LYS A 198 -24.27 -6.43 -21.34
C LYS A 198 -23.88 -5.24 -22.22
N ASN A 199 -23.35 -4.17 -21.62
CA ASN A 199 -22.97 -2.96 -22.35
C ASN A 199 -21.64 -3.10 -23.09
N ARG A 200 -20.66 -3.78 -22.49
CA ARG A 200 -19.29 -3.93 -22.98
C ARG A 200 -18.71 -5.30 -22.60
N PRO A 201 -19.00 -6.35 -23.40
CA PRO A 201 -18.55 -7.71 -23.13
C PRO A 201 -17.02 -7.84 -23.06
N ASP A 202 -16.30 -7.06 -23.85
CA ASP A 202 -14.83 -7.00 -23.88
C ASP A 202 -14.24 -6.49 -22.55
N VAL A 203 -14.85 -5.43 -21.97
CA VAL A 203 -14.50 -4.93 -20.64
C VAL A 203 -14.84 -5.98 -19.58
N GLY A 204 -15.99 -6.63 -19.68
CA GLY A 204 -16.37 -7.74 -18.79
C GLY A 204 -15.33 -8.86 -18.76
N LYS A 205 -14.91 -9.36 -19.94
CA LYS A 205 -13.86 -10.38 -20.07
C LYS A 205 -12.54 -9.94 -19.45
N TYR A 206 -12.13 -8.69 -19.69
CA TYR A 206 -10.92 -8.14 -19.09
C TYR A 206 -10.98 -8.10 -17.55
N LEU A 207 -12.11 -7.68 -16.98
CA LEU A 207 -12.29 -7.58 -15.53
C LEU A 207 -12.29 -8.95 -14.83
N VAL A 208 -12.87 -9.97 -15.47
CA VAL A 208 -12.82 -11.35 -14.98
C VAL A 208 -11.41 -11.91 -15.08
N LYS A 209 -10.70 -11.67 -16.20
CA LYS A 209 -9.29 -12.06 -16.37
C LYS A 209 -8.36 -11.36 -15.37
N ALA A 210 -8.71 -10.15 -14.93
CA ALA A 210 -7.99 -9.44 -13.88
C ALA A 210 -8.22 -10.02 -12.47
N ASP A 211 -9.06 -11.04 -12.34
CA ASP A 211 -9.56 -11.67 -11.12
C ASP A 211 -10.36 -10.70 -10.23
N VAL A 212 -11.69 -10.89 -10.22
CA VAL A 212 -12.63 -10.07 -9.44
C VAL A 212 -12.31 -10.05 -7.94
N ARG A 213 -11.70 -11.13 -7.42
CA ARG A 213 -11.32 -11.24 -6.00
C ARG A 213 -10.20 -10.26 -5.65
N LYS A 214 -9.37 -9.85 -6.62
CA LYS A 214 -8.25 -8.92 -6.37
C LYS A 214 -8.68 -7.46 -6.30
N TRP A 215 -9.81 -7.07 -6.91
CA TRP A 215 -10.20 -5.66 -7.00
C TRP A 215 -11.57 -5.32 -6.40
N ALA A 216 -12.52 -6.24 -6.40
CA ALA A 216 -13.85 -6.03 -5.84
C ALA A 216 -13.81 -6.17 -4.31
N ARG A 217 -14.36 -5.18 -3.59
CA ARG A 217 -14.35 -5.19 -2.11
C ARG A 217 -15.06 -6.41 -1.52
N CYS A 218 -16.25 -6.72 -2.02
CA CYS A 218 -17.09 -7.79 -1.47
C CYS A 218 -16.60 -9.22 -1.75
N LEU A 219 -15.66 -9.39 -2.69
CA LEU A 219 -15.08 -10.68 -3.09
C LEU A 219 -13.62 -10.83 -2.66
N PHE A 220 -13.05 -9.81 -2.03
CA PHE A 220 -11.68 -9.87 -1.54
C PHE A 220 -11.59 -10.84 -0.37
N VAL A 221 -10.61 -11.75 -0.41
CA VAL A 221 -10.35 -12.71 0.65
C VAL A 221 -9.47 -12.06 1.72
N GLY A 222 -9.91 -12.07 2.98
CA GLY A 222 -9.26 -11.37 4.08
C GLY A 222 -9.66 -9.89 4.19
N TYR A 223 -8.87 -9.11 4.93
CA TYR A 223 -9.21 -7.73 5.26
C TYR A 223 -8.27 -6.73 4.59
N ARG A 224 -8.83 -5.90 3.71
CA ARG A 224 -8.10 -4.75 3.13
C ARG A 224 -8.49 -3.39 3.71
N TYR A 225 -9.37 -3.34 4.70
CA TYR A 225 -9.79 -2.13 5.46
C TYR A 225 -9.96 -0.86 4.60
N ASP A 226 -10.66 -0.98 3.46
CA ASP A 226 -10.88 0.08 2.46
C ASP A 226 -9.64 0.58 1.68
N VAL A 227 -8.47 -0.03 1.84
CA VAL A 227 -7.31 0.19 0.97
C VAL A 227 -7.58 -0.50 -0.37
N ARG A 228 -7.78 0.30 -1.41
CA ARG A 228 -8.13 -0.19 -2.77
C ARG A 228 -7.21 0.36 -3.85
N THR A 229 -6.29 1.23 -3.46
CA THR A 229 -5.37 1.92 -4.36
C THR A 229 -3.97 1.95 -3.77
N THR A 230 -3.01 2.20 -4.64
CA THR A 230 -1.60 2.48 -4.32
C THR A 230 -1.39 3.90 -3.79
N ASN A 231 -2.45 4.70 -3.58
CA ASN A 231 -2.36 6.06 -3.06
C ASN A 231 -1.47 6.20 -1.81
N PRO A 232 -1.46 5.25 -0.84
CA PRO A 232 -0.54 5.33 0.28
C PRO A 232 0.93 5.35 -0.15
N ALA A 233 1.34 4.43 -1.02
CA ALA A 233 2.69 4.34 -1.54
C ALA A 233 3.01 5.51 -2.50
N GLU A 234 2.06 5.94 -3.34
CA GLU A 234 2.20 7.12 -4.19
C GLU A 234 2.38 8.41 -3.37
N SER A 235 1.70 8.51 -2.22
CA SER A 235 1.83 9.65 -1.29
C SER A 235 3.20 9.66 -0.61
N LEU A 236 3.73 8.48 -0.27
CA LEU A 236 5.11 8.33 0.20
C LEU A 236 6.12 8.73 -0.88
N ASN A 237 5.91 8.27 -2.11
CA ASN A 237 6.71 8.65 -3.29
C ASN A 237 6.67 10.17 -3.57
N SER A 238 5.55 10.82 -3.26
CA SER A 238 5.40 12.28 -3.33
C SER A 238 6.18 13.00 -2.23
N ALA A 239 6.16 12.48 -0.98
CA ALA A 239 6.97 13.01 0.10
C ALA A 239 8.48 12.93 -0.22
N LEU A 240 8.89 11.90 -0.97
CA LEU A 240 10.26 11.71 -1.44
C LEU A 240 10.55 12.34 -2.81
N ARG A 241 9.72 13.29 -3.28
CA ARG A 241 9.88 13.87 -4.62
C ARG A 241 11.21 14.58 -4.84
N SER A 242 11.67 15.33 -3.84
CA SER A 242 12.95 16.07 -3.86
C SER A 242 14.12 15.15 -3.49
N PRO A 243 14.04 14.32 -2.42
CA PRO A 243 15.09 13.35 -2.09
C PRO A 243 15.52 12.43 -3.24
N ARG A 244 14.60 12.08 -4.15
CA ARG A 244 14.90 11.24 -5.34
C ARG A 244 15.85 11.87 -6.37
N GLU A 245 16.16 13.15 -6.22
CA GLU A 245 17.16 13.84 -7.05
C GLU A 245 18.58 13.69 -6.49
N PHE A 246 18.71 13.21 -5.24
CA PHE A 246 19.99 13.02 -4.57
C PHE A 246 20.68 11.71 -4.97
N PRO A 247 22.01 11.60 -4.73
CA PRO A 247 22.70 10.31 -4.69
C PRO A 247 22.11 9.39 -3.61
N VAL A 248 22.47 8.10 -3.64
CA VAL A 248 21.88 7.07 -2.77
C VAL A 248 22.06 7.40 -1.29
N ILE A 249 23.25 7.79 -0.86
CA ILE A 249 23.53 8.07 0.56
C ILE A 249 22.65 9.24 1.09
N PRO A 250 22.63 10.44 0.48
CA PRO A 250 21.75 11.51 0.96
C PRO A 250 20.26 11.23 0.78
N LEU A 251 19.87 10.38 -0.18
CA LEU A 251 18.49 9.89 -0.31
C LEU A 251 18.09 9.05 0.91
N LEU A 252 18.92 8.08 1.31
CA LEU A 252 18.66 7.24 2.48
C LEU A 252 18.63 8.07 3.76
N ASP A 253 19.52 9.05 3.88
CA ASP A 253 19.52 9.96 5.03
C ASP A 253 18.25 10.83 5.08
N SER A 254 17.79 11.34 3.92
CA SER A 254 16.51 12.06 3.82
C SER A 254 15.31 11.19 4.22
N ILE A 255 15.33 9.90 3.89
CA ILE A 255 14.31 8.94 4.30
C ILE A 255 14.34 8.78 5.83
N ARG A 256 15.51 8.59 6.43
CA ARG A 256 15.69 8.52 7.89
C ARG A 256 15.13 9.77 8.57
N GLU A 257 15.50 10.97 8.12
CA GLU A 257 14.99 12.22 8.69
C GLU A 257 13.48 12.38 8.56
N MET A 258 12.91 11.97 7.42
CA MET A 258 11.46 11.95 7.22
C MET A 258 10.79 11.02 8.24
N LEU A 259 11.30 9.82 8.45
CA LEU A 259 10.78 8.86 9.43
C LEU A 259 10.86 9.41 10.84
N THR A 260 12.01 9.95 11.26
CA THR A 260 12.19 10.59 12.58
C THR A 260 11.15 11.68 12.82
N ARG A 261 10.97 12.61 11.86
CA ARG A 261 9.97 13.68 11.98
C ARG A 261 8.55 13.15 12.02
N TRP A 262 8.21 12.16 11.19
CA TRP A 262 6.86 11.61 11.13
C TRP A 262 6.50 10.86 12.42
N PHE A 263 7.41 10.03 12.93
CA PHE A 263 7.21 9.29 14.17
C PHE A 263 7.06 10.25 15.35
N PHE A 264 7.95 11.26 15.47
CA PHE A 264 7.84 12.27 16.53
C PHE A 264 6.50 13.03 16.48
N LYS A 265 6.10 13.49 15.29
CA LYS A 265 4.83 14.21 15.11
C LYS A 265 3.64 13.35 15.51
N ARG A 266 3.63 12.07 15.14
CA ARG A 266 2.50 11.16 15.41
C ARG A 266 2.46 10.69 16.85
N ARG A 267 3.60 10.47 17.48
CA ARG A 267 3.69 10.25 18.93
C ARG A 267 3.13 11.45 19.70
N THR A 268 3.52 12.66 19.32
CA THR A 268 3.02 13.88 19.95
C THR A 268 1.51 14.04 19.78
N LEU A 269 0.99 13.78 18.58
CA LEU A 269 -0.46 13.85 18.30
C LEU A 269 -1.25 12.80 19.06
N SER A 270 -0.80 11.54 19.06
CA SER A 270 -1.49 10.43 19.72
C SER A 270 -1.42 10.52 21.25
N SER A 271 -0.33 11.06 21.81
CA SER A 271 -0.19 11.34 23.25
C SER A 271 -1.18 12.41 23.73
N LYS A 272 -1.36 13.48 22.94
CA LYS A 272 -2.30 14.57 23.26
C LYS A 272 -3.77 14.23 23.00
N HIS A 273 -4.04 13.17 22.24
CA HIS A 273 -5.40 12.78 21.89
C HIS A 273 -6.07 12.04 23.05
N THR A 274 -7.24 12.52 23.48
CA THR A 274 -7.94 12.06 24.69
C THR A 274 -9.06 11.06 24.42
N HIS A 275 -9.59 11.02 23.20
CA HIS A 275 -10.66 10.08 22.85
C HIS A 275 -10.14 8.64 22.72
N LEU A 276 -11.02 7.66 22.95
CA LEU A 276 -10.69 6.24 22.93
C LEU A 276 -10.39 5.71 21.53
N LEU A 277 -10.99 6.27 20.49
CA LEU A 277 -10.69 5.93 19.10
C LEU A 277 -9.85 7.00 18.43
N THR A 278 -9.15 6.62 17.35
CA THR A 278 -8.34 7.58 16.59
C THR A 278 -9.18 8.71 16.00
N VAL A 279 -8.56 9.86 15.76
CA VAL A 279 -9.21 11.07 15.25
C VAL A 279 -10.05 10.80 13.99
N ALA A 280 -9.51 10.01 13.06
CA ALA A 280 -10.20 9.66 11.81
C ALA A 280 -11.44 8.78 12.05
N VAL A 281 -11.39 7.90 13.04
CA VAL A 281 -12.47 6.97 13.37
C VAL A 281 -13.56 7.68 14.15
N GLU A 282 -13.22 8.54 15.12
CA GLU A 282 -14.18 9.39 15.83
C GLU A 282 -15.00 10.22 14.84
N LYS A 283 -14.33 10.94 13.92
CA LYS A 283 -15.00 11.69 12.84
C LYS A 283 -15.90 10.80 11.98
N LYS A 284 -15.49 9.56 11.72
CA LYS A 284 -16.28 8.59 10.94
C LYS A 284 -17.53 8.16 11.71
N ILE A 285 -17.42 7.92 13.02
CA ILE A 285 -18.55 7.56 13.89
C ILE A 285 -19.52 8.72 13.99
N THR A 286 -19.07 9.95 14.32
CA THR A 286 -19.94 11.13 14.36
C THR A 286 -20.77 11.28 13.07
N ARG A 287 -20.11 11.17 11.91
CA ARG A 287 -20.80 11.24 10.61
C ARG A 287 -21.81 10.10 10.41
N ARG A 288 -21.54 8.90 10.95
CA ARG A 288 -22.45 7.76 10.84
C ARG A 288 -23.62 7.87 11.82
N THR A 289 -23.39 8.39 13.01
CA THR A 289 -24.42 8.72 14.00
C THR A 289 -25.45 9.66 13.42
N GLU A 290 -25.02 10.77 12.80
CA GLU A 290 -25.94 11.73 12.17
C GLU A 290 -26.81 11.08 11.08
N LYS A 291 -26.24 10.15 10.30
CA LYS A 291 -26.98 9.41 9.27
C LYS A 291 -27.90 8.33 9.82
N GLY A 292 -27.69 7.89 11.06
CA GLY A 292 -28.44 6.83 11.71
C GLY A 292 -29.68 7.33 12.46
N LYS A 293 -29.76 8.64 12.76
CA LYS A 293 -30.87 9.23 13.54
C LYS A 293 -32.26 9.04 12.93
N ALA A 294 -32.34 8.91 11.62
CA ALA A 294 -33.61 8.76 10.90
C ALA A 294 -34.10 7.30 10.82
N PHE A 295 -33.35 6.33 11.35
CA PHE A 295 -33.71 4.92 11.24
C PHE A 295 -34.59 4.46 12.40
N THR A 296 -35.54 3.60 12.09
CA THR A 296 -36.39 2.94 13.08
C THR A 296 -35.73 1.64 13.50
N VAL A 297 -35.52 1.46 14.80
CA VAL A 297 -34.87 0.26 15.36
C VAL A 297 -35.93 -0.65 15.97
N GLN A 298 -35.95 -1.91 15.54
CA GLN A 298 -36.77 -2.97 16.14
C GLN A 298 -35.86 -4.09 16.63
N GLN A 299 -35.93 -4.39 17.92
CA GLN A 299 -35.19 -5.52 18.49
C GLN A 299 -35.89 -6.84 18.12
N VAL A 300 -35.13 -7.80 17.59
CA VAL A 300 -35.63 -9.13 17.23
C VAL A 300 -35.34 -10.12 18.35
N ASP A 301 -34.13 -10.10 18.90
CA ASP A 301 -33.74 -10.90 20.06
C ASP A 301 -32.65 -10.18 20.89
N ALA A 302 -31.98 -10.91 21.78
CA ALA A 302 -30.97 -10.36 22.67
C ALA A 302 -29.78 -9.68 21.95
N THR A 303 -29.43 -10.10 20.73
CA THR A 303 -28.24 -9.60 20.01
C THR A 303 -28.54 -9.05 18.63
N ARG A 304 -29.73 -9.33 18.07
CA ARG A 304 -30.13 -8.97 16.72
C ARG A 304 -31.22 -7.91 16.70
N PHE A 305 -31.04 -7.00 15.76
CA PHE A 305 -31.90 -5.85 15.52
C PHE A 305 -32.17 -5.71 14.04
N VAL A 306 -33.36 -5.22 13.71
CA VAL A 306 -33.77 -4.88 12.35
C VAL A 306 -33.96 -3.37 12.29
N LEU A 307 -33.34 -2.73 11.29
CA LEU A 307 -33.58 -1.32 11.00
C LEU A 307 -34.40 -1.13 9.74
N GLY A 308 -35.45 -0.33 9.89
CA GLY A 308 -36.21 0.28 8.80
C GLY A 308 -35.76 1.73 8.54
N GLY A 309 -36.17 2.29 7.39
CA GLY A 309 -35.93 3.69 7.04
C GLY A 309 -34.65 3.98 6.25
N ASP A 310 -33.89 2.94 5.85
CA ASP A 310 -32.85 3.04 4.82
C ASP A 310 -33.38 2.55 3.45
N ILE A 311 -32.52 2.49 2.43
CA ILE A 311 -32.85 1.97 1.08
C ILE A 311 -33.44 0.54 1.14
N TYR A 312 -33.07 -0.23 2.16
CA TYR A 312 -33.54 -1.59 2.43
C TYR A 312 -33.44 -1.89 3.92
N GLU A 313 -34.22 -2.87 4.39
CA GLU A 313 -34.13 -3.35 5.77
C GLU A 313 -32.77 -3.98 6.05
N CYS A 314 -32.17 -3.57 7.16
CA CYS A 314 -30.85 -4.05 7.58
C CYS A 314 -30.97 -4.86 8.86
N VAL A 315 -30.27 -6.00 8.92
CA VAL A 315 -30.14 -6.78 10.16
C VAL A 315 -28.74 -6.55 10.70
N VAL A 316 -28.64 -6.23 11.98
CA VAL A 316 -27.38 -6.10 12.69
C VAL A 316 -27.34 -7.16 13.79
N ASP A 317 -26.19 -7.77 13.97
CA ASP A 317 -25.89 -8.65 15.09
C ASP A 317 -24.73 -8.05 15.87
N LEU A 318 -25.02 -7.48 17.03
CA LEU A 318 -24.02 -6.78 17.86
C LEU A 318 -23.02 -7.75 18.50
N ALA A 319 -23.43 -8.98 18.80
CA ALA A 319 -22.54 -9.99 19.37
C ALA A 319 -21.50 -10.44 18.34
N LYS A 320 -21.92 -10.66 17.10
CA LYS A 320 -21.00 -11.02 16.01
C LYS A 320 -20.30 -9.80 15.37
N ARG A 321 -20.72 -8.58 15.74
CA ARG A 321 -20.27 -7.32 15.13
C ARG A 321 -20.48 -7.28 13.61
N THR A 322 -21.65 -7.75 13.17
CA THR A 322 -21.99 -7.90 11.75
C THR A 322 -23.19 -7.06 11.35
N CYS A 323 -23.30 -6.70 10.08
CA CYS A 323 -24.49 -6.06 9.54
C CYS A 323 -24.73 -6.52 8.11
N THR A 324 -25.99 -6.69 7.69
CA THR A 324 -26.32 -7.04 6.29
C THR A 324 -25.83 -6.00 5.28
N CYS A 325 -25.49 -4.78 5.69
CA CYS A 325 -24.82 -3.80 4.83
C CYS A 325 -23.32 -4.09 4.59
N ALA A 326 -22.76 -5.11 5.24
CA ALA A 326 -21.36 -5.57 5.24
C ALA A 326 -20.29 -4.53 5.66
N LYS A 327 -20.70 -3.29 5.99
CA LYS A 327 -19.75 -2.24 6.40
C LYS A 327 -19.16 -2.50 7.77
N PHE A 328 -19.94 -3.06 8.69
CA PHE A 328 -19.46 -3.35 10.03
C PHE A 328 -18.42 -4.48 9.98
N ASP A 329 -18.74 -5.52 9.21
CA ASP A 329 -17.90 -6.70 8.98
C ASP A 329 -16.54 -6.37 8.37
N LEU A 330 -16.55 -5.60 7.26
CA LEU A 330 -15.36 -5.36 6.45
C LEU A 330 -14.49 -4.23 6.98
N GLN A 331 -15.08 -3.25 7.68
CA GLN A 331 -14.30 -2.14 8.25
C GLN A 331 -13.94 -2.36 9.71
N LYS A 332 -14.65 -3.26 10.41
CA LYS A 332 -14.52 -3.47 11.85
C LYS A 332 -14.80 -2.20 12.68
N ILE A 333 -15.65 -1.33 12.13
CA ILE A 333 -16.14 -0.09 12.75
C ILE A 333 -17.66 -0.10 12.63
N PRO A 334 -18.42 0.14 13.72
CA PRO A 334 -19.88 0.21 13.69
C PRO A 334 -20.41 1.06 12.55
N CYS A 335 -21.27 0.46 11.74
CA CYS A 335 -21.87 1.14 10.59
C CYS A 335 -23.00 2.10 11.05
N ARG A 336 -23.56 2.87 10.11
CA ARG A 336 -24.68 3.78 10.43
C ARG A 336 -25.93 3.06 10.97
N HIS A 337 -26.02 1.76 10.75
CA HIS A 337 -27.11 0.89 11.22
C HIS A 337 -26.84 0.37 12.63
N ALA A 338 -25.63 -0.09 12.91
CA ALA A 338 -25.27 -0.61 14.24
C ALA A 338 -25.22 0.47 15.32
N ILE A 339 -24.90 1.72 14.97
CA ILE A 339 -24.71 2.81 15.96
C ILE A 339 -26.00 3.12 16.76
N PRO A 340 -27.18 3.34 16.13
CA PRO A 340 -28.44 3.52 16.86
C PRO A 340 -28.74 2.41 17.88
N GLU A 341 -28.48 1.15 17.53
CA GLU A 341 -28.73 0.00 18.40
C GLU A 341 -27.78 -0.06 19.58
N ILE A 342 -26.50 0.22 19.35
CA ILE A 342 -25.50 0.33 20.41
C ILE A 342 -25.95 1.37 21.45
N PHE A 343 -26.51 2.50 21.01
CA PHE A 343 -27.09 3.48 21.92
C PHE A 343 -28.38 2.98 22.58
N ALA A 344 -29.22 2.24 21.87
CA ALA A 344 -30.46 1.67 22.42
C ALA A 344 -30.21 0.71 23.59
N ILE A 345 -29.08 -0.02 23.58
CA ILE A 345 -28.66 -0.88 24.71
C ILE A 345 -27.81 -0.13 25.76
N GLY A 346 -27.73 1.21 25.69
CA GLY A 346 -26.98 2.03 26.65
C GLY A 346 -25.46 1.93 26.53
N LYS A 347 -24.95 1.45 25.39
CA LYS A 347 -23.52 1.26 25.15
C LYS A 347 -22.94 2.33 24.22
N GLN A 348 -21.63 2.36 24.11
CA GLN A 348 -20.92 3.33 23.27
C GLN A 348 -20.26 2.68 22.04
N PRO A 349 -20.23 3.37 20.88
CA PRO A 349 -19.67 2.81 19.64
C PRO A 349 -18.21 2.33 19.73
N HIS A 350 -17.40 2.90 20.64
CA HIS A 350 -16.01 2.47 20.81
C HIS A 350 -15.88 1.07 21.40
N GLU A 351 -16.87 0.58 22.18
CA GLU A 351 -16.89 -0.78 22.75
C GLU A 351 -17.04 -1.86 21.65
N PHE A 352 -17.62 -1.48 20.51
CA PHE A 352 -17.89 -2.36 19.37
C PHE A 352 -16.95 -2.12 18.20
N THR A 353 -15.98 -1.22 18.36
CA THR A 353 -14.95 -0.96 17.36
C THR A 353 -13.73 -1.82 17.64
N ASP A 354 -13.11 -2.35 16.59
CA ASP A 354 -11.93 -3.20 16.70
C ASP A 354 -10.70 -2.46 17.28
N GLU A 355 -9.85 -3.19 17.99
CA GLU A 355 -8.67 -2.68 18.70
C GLU A 355 -7.73 -1.88 17.77
N LEU A 356 -7.66 -2.26 16.49
CA LEU A 356 -6.85 -1.57 15.46
C LEU A 356 -7.18 -0.08 15.30
N TRP A 357 -8.36 0.34 15.76
CA TRP A 357 -8.85 1.70 15.64
C TRP A 357 -8.75 2.49 16.95
N LYS A 358 -8.25 1.87 18.04
CA LYS A 358 -8.11 2.53 19.33
C LYS A 358 -6.89 3.42 19.39
N THR A 359 -7.01 4.50 20.14
CA THR A 359 -5.93 5.47 20.40
C THR A 359 -4.77 4.82 21.14
N GLU A 360 -5.06 3.88 22.05
CA GLU A 360 -4.03 3.14 22.77
C GLU A 360 -3.09 2.40 21.81
N LEU A 361 -3.65 1.60 20.90
CA LEU A 361 -2.86 0.90 19.90
C LEU A 361 -2.14 1.85 18.95
N TRP A 362 -2.78 2.98 18.60
CA TRP A 362 -2.14 4.04 17.84
C TRP A 362 -0.88 4.60 18.52
N ARG A 363 -0.87 4.74 19.86
CA ARG A 363 0.32 5.17 20.62
C ARG A 363 1.42 4.11 20.58
N VAL A 364 1.07 2.83 20.75
CA VAL A 364 2.02 1.69 20.70
C VAL A 364 2.77 1.67 19.37
N GLY A 365 2.10 1.93 18.25
CA GLY A 365 2.72 1.94 16.91
C GLY A 365 3.84 2.98 16.73
N TYR A 366 3.92 4.00 17.58
CA TYR A 366 4.94 5.07 17.52
C TYR A 366 5.72 5.23 18.82
N GLU A 367 5.62 4.27 19.75
CA GLU A 367 6.34 4.29 21.03
C GLU A 367 7.86 4.37 20.81
N GLU A 368 8.37 3.54 19.89
CA GLU A 368 9.80 3.49 19.60
C GLU A 368 10.24 4.66 18.71
N ALA A 369 11.40 5.26 19.01
CA ALA A 369 11.96 6.39 18.24
C ALA A 369 12.91 5.92 17.15
N VAL A 370 12.86 6.58 15.99
CA VAL A 370 13.88 6.47 14.93
C VAL A 370 14.98 7.48 15.25
N ASN A 371 16.07 6.97 15.81
CA ASN A 371 17.19 7.80 16.26
C ASN A 371 18.06 8.27 15.09
N PRO A 372 18.73 9.43 15.22
CA PRO A 372 19.75 9.84 14.26
C PRO A 372 20.96 8.90 14.30
N ILE A 373 21.77 8.93 13.24
CA ILE A 373 23.09 8.30 13.24
C ILE A 373 23.96 9.12 14.21
N GLY A 374 24.20 8.55 15.40
CA GLY A 374 24.91 9.22 16.48
C GLY A 374 26.43 9.12 16.38
N VAL A 375 26.95 8.42 15.37
CA VAL A 375 28.38 8.26 15.11
C VAL A 375 28.74 9.13 13.90
N PRO A 376 29.61 10.13 14.06
CA PRO A 376 30.05 10.93 12.93
C PRO A 376 30.86 10.07 11.94
N GLU A 377 30.87 10.49 10.66
CA GLU A 377 31.38 9.70 9.53
C GLU A 377 32.85 9.29 9.69
N ASP A 378 33.64 10.16 10.30
CA ASP A 378 35.06 9.94 10.63
C ASP A 378 35.30 8.84 11.67
N ALA A 379 34.25 8.44 12.40
CA ALA A 379 34.29 7.37 13.39
C ALA A 379 33.61 6.06 12.91
N TRP A 380 33.27 5.95 11.62
CA TRP A 380 32.68 4.72 11.06
C TRP A 380 33.75 3.63 10.90
N SER A 381 33.51 2.45 11.50
CA SER A 381 34.35 1.26 11.25
C SER A 381 33.83 0.53 10.01
N VAL A 382 34.33 0.91 8.82
CA VAL A 382 34.02 0.27 7.55
C VAL A 382 35.01 -0.88 7.32
N SER A 383 34.50 -2.08 6.99
CA SER A 383 35.35 -3.20 6.60
C SER A 383 36.13 -2.87 5.33
N GLN A 384 37.41 -3.26 5.26
CA GLN A 384 38.26 -3.01 4.09
C GLN A 384 37.65 -3.54 2.78
N VAL A 385 36.87 -4.63 2.84
CA VAL A 385 36.16 -5.17 1.67
C VAL A 385 35.13 -4.19 1.10
N VAL A 386 34.43 -3.45 1.98
CA VAL A 386 33.42 -2.46 1.59
C VAL A 386 34.08 -1.19 1.09
N ASP A 387 35.18 -0.78 1.72
CA ASP A 387 35.94 0.42 1.34
C ASP A 387 36.58 0.28 -0.06
N GLU A 388 37.03 -0.94 -0.40
CA GLU A 388 37.62 -1.27 -1.71
C GLU A 388 36.57 -1.67 -2.79
N GLU A 389 35.28 -1.67 -2.46
CA GLU A 389 34.21 -2.03 -3.39
C GLU A 389 33.84 -0.84 -4.29
N ILE A 390 34.18 -0.96 -5.58
CA ILE A 390 33.81 0.04 -6.58
C ILE A 390 32.35 -0.21 -7.00
N VAL A 391 31.43 0.57 -6.43
CA VAL A 391 30.02 0.54 -6.84
C VAL A 391 29.86 1.31 -8.15
N SER A 392 29.75 0.58 -9.26
CA SER A 392 29.48 1.17 -10.58
C SER A 392 28.04 1.66 -10.69
N CYS A 393 27.78 2.63 -11.58
CA CYS A 393 26.41 3.08 -11.83
C CYS A 393 25.58 1.96 -12.49
N PRO A 394 24.25 1.94 -12.28
CA PRO A 394 23.38 0.97 -12.95
C PRO A 394 23.49 1.07 -14.48
N GLU A 395 23.43 -0.07 -15.16
CA GLU A 395 23.36 -0.12 -16.63
C GLU A 395 22.05 0.48 -17.13
N SER A 396 22.01 1.80 -17.29
CA SER A 396 20.77 2.45 -17.72
C SER A 396 20.54 2.24 -19.22
N ARG A 397 19.55 1.42 -19.58
CA ARG A 397 19.03 1.41 -20.95
C ARG A 397 18.38 2.78 -21.24
N ARG A 398 18.74 3.43 -22.35
CA ARG A 398 18.07 4.67 -22.80
C ARG A 398 16.62 4.35 -23.17
N ALA A 399 15.65 4.74 -22.34
CA ALA A 399 14.25 4.73 -22.72
C ALA A 399 13.84 6.03 -23.44
N ALA A 400 12.97 5.90 -24.43
CA ALA A 400 12.49 6.98 -25.28
C ALA A 400 11.60 8.00 -24.54
N GLY A 401 11.98 9.28 -24.61
CA GLY A 401 11.07 10.42 -24.45
C GLY A 401 10.71 10.84 -23.01
N ARG A 402 10.76 12.16 -22.78
CA ARG A 402 10.36 12.85 -21.55
C ARG A 402 8.85 12.72 -21.31
N ARG A 403 8.41 12.03 -20.25
CA ARG A 403 7.00 12.00 -19.80
C ARG A 403 6.72 13.03 -18.69
N ARG A 404 5.50 13.57 -18.69
CA ARG A 404 5.07 14.85 -18.09
C ARG A 404 5.14 14.90 -16.55
N LYS A 405 5.45 16.09 -16.03
CA LYS A 405 5.70 16.46 -14.62
C LYS A 405 4.46 16.68 -13.74
N ARG A 406 3.25 16.30 -14.14
CA ARG A 406 2.02 16.62 -13.37
C ARG A 406 1.34 15.38 -12.81
N GLN A 407 0.84 15.55 -11.59
CA GLN A 407 -0.07 14.67 -10.88
C GLN A 407 -1.24 14.26 -11.79
N PHE A 408 -1.61 12.99 -11.79
CA PHE A 408 -2.89 12.60 -12.33
C PHE A 408 -3.98 13.14 -11.40
N GLU A 409 -4.88 13.98 -11.93
CA GLU A 409 -6.21 14.12 -11.34
C GLU A 409 -6.78 12.72 -11.12
N SER A 410 -7.34 12.45 -9.93
CA SER A 410 -7.96 11.15 -9.69
C SER A 410 -9.04 10.91 -10.74
N VAL A 411 -9.35 9.66 -11.07
CA VAL A 411 -10.46 9.38 -12.00
C VAL A 411 -11.76 10.01 -11.48
N GLU A 412 -11.93 10.14 -10.16
CA GLU A 412 -13.04 10.86 -9.54
C GLU A 412 -12.97 12.37 -9.78
N ASP A 413 -11.77 12.97 -9.77
CA ASP A 413 -11.54 14.37 -10.13
C ASP A 413 -11.75 14.62 -11.63
N LYS A 414 -11.39 13.67 -12.50
CA LYS A 414 -11.69 13.72 -13.94
C LYS A 414 -13.18 13.58 -14.23
N ILE A 415 -13.88 12.72 -13.49
CA ILE A 415 -15.34 12.56 -13.59
C ILE A 415 -16.05 13.81 -13.01
N ARG A 416 -15.52 14.42 -11.95
CA ARG A 416 -16.04 15.67 -11.37
C ARG A 416 -15.74 16.89 -12.24
N SER A 417 -14.55 16.99 -12.83
CA SER A 417 -14.16 18.10 -13.71
C SER A 417 -14.90 18.07 -15.05
N GLN A 418 -15.41 16.91 -15.46
CA GLN A 418 -16.33 16.77 -16.59
C GLN A 418 -17.73 17.32 -16.30
N GLN A 419 -18.10 17.56 -15.03
CA GLN A 419 -19.33 18.26 -14.65
C GLN A 419 -19.04 19.75 -14.38
N ARG A 420 -18.97 20.52 -15.49
CA ARG A 420 -19.01 22.00 -15.65
C ARG A 420 -17.71 22.80 -15.49
N LYS A 421 -17.26 23.41 -16.60
CA LYS A 421 -17.44 24.85 -16.93
C LYS A 421 -17.24 25.05 -18.45
N THR A 422 -18.20 25.67 -19.12
CA THR A 422 -17.99 26.18 -20.49
C THR A 422 -16.90 27.25 -20.42
N HIS A 423 -15.83 27.10 -21.21
CA HIS A 423 -14.79 28.12 -21.28
C HIS A 423 -15.38 29.39 -21.91
N LYS A 424 -15.33 30.50 -21.17
CA LYS A 424 -15.68 31.84 -21.65
C LYS A 424 -14.43 32.53 -22.21
N CYS A 425 -14.61 33.26 -23.30
CA CYS A 425 -13.54 34.06 -23.89
C CYS A 425 -13.12 35.17 -22.93
N SER A 426 -11.84 35.27 -22.58
CA SER A 426 -11.37 36.29 -21.63
C SER A 426 -11.38 37.73 -22.18
N ARG A 427 -11.84 37.96 -23.41
CA ARG A 427 -12.03 39.30 -24.00
C ARG A 427 -13.50 39.74 -23.99
N CYS A 428 -14.43 38.87 -24.42
CA CYS A 428 -15.86 39.20 -24.56
C CYS A 428 -16.79 38.41 -23.64
N ASP A 429 -16.24 37.54 -22.80
CA ASP A 429 -16.93 36.71 -21.81
C ASP A 429 -18.00 35.73 -22.36
N ASN A 430 -18.06 35.58 -23.69
CA ASN A 430 -18.94 34.64 -24.37
C ASN A 430 -18.36 33.22 -24.43
N PRO A 431 -19.18 32.17 -24.26
CA PRO A 431 -18.74 30.78 -24.39
C PRO A 431 -18.50 30.39 -25.86
N GLY A 432 -17.67 29.37 -26.09
CA GLY A 432 -17.54 28.71 -27.41
C GLY A 432 -16.33 29.10 -28.26
N HIS A 433 -15.56 30.11 -27.85
CA HIS A 433 -14.29 30.49 -28.49
C HIS A 433 -13.29 31.00 -27.44
N ASN A 434 -12.01 31.15 -27.81
CA ASN A 434 -10.98 31.67 -26.92
C ASN A 434 -10.51 33.07 -27.38
N ARG A 435 -9.67 33.73 -26.57
CA ARG A 435 -9.17 35.09 -26.86
C ARG A 435 -8.41 35.19 -28.19
N ALA A 436 -7.75 34.11 -28.63
CA ALA A 436 -6.96 34.10 -29.86
C ALA A 436 -7.83 34.06 -31.12
N THR A 437 -9.08 33.61 -31.00
CA THR A 437 -10.06 33.51 -32.09
C THR A 437 -11.26 34.43 -31.84
N CYS A 438 -11.03 35.57 -31.17
CA CYS A 438 -12.08 36.51 -30.80
C CYS A 438 -12.07 37.71 -31.76
N ASP A 439 -13.14 37.86 -32.53
CA ASP A 439 -13.28 38.90 -33.56
C ASP A 439 -13.72 40.27 -33.00
N MET A 440 -13.89 40.39 -31.68
CA MET A 440 -14.24 41.65 -31.04
C MET A 440 -13.01 42.57 -30.91
N PRO A 441 -13.15 43.88 -31.19
CA PRO A 441 -12.07 44.86 -31.03
C PRO A 441 -11.60 44.98 -29.56
N ILE A 442 -10.36 45.46 -29.36
CA ILE A 442 -9.70 45.59 -28.04
C ILE A 442 -10.37 46.64 -27.18
#